data_AF-K1R0W5-F1
#
_entry.id   AF-K1R0W5-F1
#
_cell.length_a   1.000
_cell.length_b   1.000
_cell.length_c   1.000
_cell.angle_alpha   90.00
_cell.angle_beta   90.00
_cell.angle_gamma   90.00
#
_symmetry.space_group_name_H-M   'P 1'
#
loop_
_entity.id
_entity.type
_entity.pdbx_description
1 polymer ?
#
loop_
_entity_poly.entity_id
_entity_poly.type
_entity_poly.pdbx_seq_one_letter_code
_entity_poly.pdbx_strand_id
1 'polypeptide(L)'
;MATESTLSPPAPLDLGRMEMEAKETAKKHIANLLQASVDTMLKTAVQSQLDGVRTGLNQLQSALQDVYEIKQRLGEVDDAYKSISPLHTKLMDLKKENTRYCQLASAMENLKHIFTAPEIVRKTEELISEGKLLQAHKHLSDLEQSRDDLMFELYKQPQQSPTDNNTLEKYFRDVINLSEQLGKQLWVIIQRTLMSVRREPTLIVTALRIIEREERTDEFYLKRKAQTGFIPPGRPKKWREKCFSILEESICSRIEGNQFEDRSINKMWLVRHLEVTRQLMLEDLKVVKVNTERERERERERERERERETRMD
;
A
#
# COMPACT_ATOMS: atom_id res chain seq x y z
N MET A 1 50.87 -100.46 42.63
CA MET A 1 50.15 -99.89 43.80
C MET A 1 48.68 -99.73 43.38
N ALA A 2 47.70 -99.85 44.29
CA ALA A 2 46.29 -100.15 43.93
C ALA A 2 45.23 -99.36 44.75
N THR A 3 44.00 -99.17 44.20
CA THR A 3 42.66 -98.91 44.84
C THR A 3 41.52 -98.84 43.76
N GLU A 4 40.20 -98.90 44.08
CA GLU A 4 38.99 -99.03 43.16
C GLU A 4 37.82 -98.02 43.43
N SER A 5 36.47 -98.07 43.09
CA SER A 5 35.39 -98.88 42.38
C SER A 5 34.07 -97.98 42.32
N THR A 6 32.80 -98.13 41.81
CA THR A 6 31.82 -98.93 40.94
C THR A 6 30.44 -98.13 40.87
N LEU A 7 29.23 -98.36 40.26
CA LEU A 7 28.51 -99.30 39.32
C LEU A 7 27.09 -98.76 38.79
N SER A 8 26.66 -99.09 37.55
CA SER A 8 25.32 -99.28 36.82
C SER A 8 23.92 -98.52 36.99
N PRO A 9 23.05 -98.36 35.91
CA PRO A 9 21.63 -97.79 35.90
C PRO A 9 20.46 -98.41 34.98
N PRO A 10 19.12 -98.09 35.09
CA PRO A 10 17.98 -98.68 34.25
C PRO A 10 16.61 -97.92 33.87
N ALA A 11 15.91 -98.33 32.77
CA ALA A 11 14.42 -98.53 32.44
C ALA A 11 13.27 -97.43 32.12
N PRO A 12 12.09 -97.76 31.44
CA PRO A 12 11.08 -96.82 30.79
C PRO A 12 9.50 -96.94 31.09
N LEU A 13 8.55 -96.54 30.17
CA LEU A 13 7.20 -95.87 30.41
C LEU A 13 5.86 -96.37 29.66
N ASP A 14 4.70 -95.66 29.85
CA ASP A 14 3.25 -96.00 29.53
C ASP A 14 2.43 -94.95 28.67
N LEU A 15 1.21 -95.30 28.19
CA LEU A 15 0.43 -94.70 27.07
C LEU A 15 -0.62 -93.60 27.40
N GLY A 16 -1.33 -93.63 28.54
CA GLY A 16 -2.46 -92.70 28.82
C GLY A 16 -2.07 -91.21 28.79
N ARG A 17 -0.76 -90.96 28.94
CA ARG A 17 -0.02 -89.74 28.59
C ARG A 17 -0.42 -89.09 27.27
N MET A 18 -0.61 -89.86 26.18
CA MET A 18 -0.54 -89.34 24.81
C MET A 18 -1.50 -88.20 24.48
N GLU A 19 -2.72 -88.18 25.01
CA GLU A 19 -3.66 -87.07 24.75
C GLU A 19 -3.33 -85.79 25.54
N MET A 20 -2.83 -85.92 26.77
CA MET A 20 -2.29 -84.76 27.49
C MET A 20 -1.02 -84.28 26.80
N GLU A 21 -0.11 -85.18 26.43
CA GLU A 21 1.10 -84.85 25.68
C GLU A 21 0.78 -84.18 24.34
N ALA A 22 -0.27 -84.58 23.61
CA ALA A 22 -0.71 -83.89 22.39
C ALA A 22 -1.19 -82.45 22.67
N LYS A 23 -2.02 -82.24 23.69
CA LYS A 23 -2.51 -80.90 24.08
C LYS A 23 -1.39 -80.03 24.68
N GLU A 24 -0.42 -80.64 25.36
CA GLU A 24 0.71 -79.97 25.99
C GLU A 24 1.82 -79.66 24.97
N THR A 25 2.09 -80.54 24.00
CA THR A 25 2.99 -80.27 22.87
C THR A 25 2.43 -79.22 21.94
N ALA A 26 1.11 -79.21 21.67
CA ALA A 26 0.47 -78.11 20.94
C ALA A 26 0.63 -76.76 21.66
N LYS A 27 0.41 -76.71 22.99
CA LYS A 27 0.67 -75.52 23.80
C LYS A 27 2.16 -75.10 23.78
N LYS A 28 3.08 -76.04 23.93
CA LYS A 28 4.53 -75.79 23.84
C LYS A 28 4.94 -75.30 22.45
N HIS A 29 4.34 -75.82 21.38
CA HIS A 29 4.61 -75.37 20.01
C HIS A 29 4.14 -73.93 19.79
N ILE A 30 2.92 -73.59 20.23
CA ILE A 30 2.39 -72.22 20.18
C ILE A 30 3.26 -71.26 21.03
N ALA A 31 3.67 -71.69 22.23
CA ALA A 31 4.57 -70.90 23.09
C ALA A 31 5.94 -70.69 22.43
N ASN A 32 6.53 -71.72 21.81
CA ASN A 32 7.81 -71.62 21.10
C ASN A 32 7.70 -70.73 19.85
N LEU A 33 6.58 -70.76 19.12
CA LEU A 33 6.33 -69.86 17.99
C LEU A 33 6.16 -68.41 18.45
N LEU A 34 5.47 -68.17 19.57
CA LEU A 34 5.38 -66.85 20.19
C LEU A 34 6.75 -66.35 20.66
N GLN A 35 7.55 -67.20 21.33
CA GLN A 35 8.89 -66.85 21.77
C GLN A 35 9.82 -66.54 20.56
N ALA A 36 9.79 -67.36 19.51
CA ALA A 36 10.57 -67.11 18.30
C ALA A 36 10.11 -65.84 17.54
N SER A 37 8.81 -65.54 17.55
CA SER A 37 8.25 -64.30 17.00
C SER A 37 8.69 -63.08 17.81
N VAL A 38 8.66 -63.16 19.14
CA VAL A 38 9.17 -62.11 20.04
C VAL A 38 10.68 -61.92 19.87
N ASP A 39 11.46 -63.00 19.81
CA ASP A 39 12.92 -62.94 19.61
C ASP A 39 13.30 -62.34 18.25
N THR A 40 12.56 -62.65 17.17
CA THR A 40 12.80 -62.09 15.83
C THR A 40 12.32 -60.64 15.74
N MET A 41 11.21 -60.29 16.37
CA MET A 41 10.73 -58.90 16.50
C MET A 41 11.70 -58.06 17.32
N LEU A 42 12.21 -58.57 18.45
CA LEU A 42 13.23 -57.91 19.27
C LEU A 42 14.54 -57.72 18.50
N LYS A 43 15.03 -58.74 17.79
CA LYS A 43 16.23 -58.61 16.93
C LYS A 43 16.03 -57.56 15.85
N THR A 44 14.86 -57.52 15.21
CA THR A 44 14.52 -56.53 14.17
C THR A 44 14.41 -55.11 14.76
N ALA A 45 13.80 -54.96 15.93
CA ALA A 45 13.69 -53.68 16.63
C ALA A 45 15.05 -53.17 17.13
N VAL A 46 15.88 -54.04 17.72
CA VAL A 46 17.25 -53.70 18.15
C VAL A 46 18.12 -53.34 16.95
N GLN A 47 18.04 -54.07 15.84
CA GLN A 47 18.77 -53.73 14.61
C GLN A 47 18.31 -52.37 14.04
N SER A 48 17.00 -52.13 13.98
CA SER A 48 16.43 -50.85 13.53
C SER A 48 16.87 -49.67 14.42
N GLN A 49 16.91 -49.86 15.75
CA GLN A 49 17.45 -48.86 16.68
C GLN A 49 18.97 -48.69 16.51
N LEU A 50 19.73 -49.75 16.28
CA LEU A 50 21.17 -49.69 16.04
C LEU A 50 21.50 -48.93 14.75
N ASP A 51 20.77 -49.18 13.66
CA ASP A 51 20.91 -48.46 12.40
C ASP A 51 20.39 -47.01 12.50
N GLY A 52 19.36 -46.75 13.31
CA GLY A 52 18.93 -45.40 13.70
C GLY A 52 20.00 -44.61 14.45
N VAL A 53 20.65 -45.23 15.45
CA VAL A 53 21.78 -44.63 16.17
C VAL A 53 22.98 -44.44 15.23
N ARG A 54 23.29 -45.39 14.36
CA ARG A 54 24.38 -45.31 13.38
C ARG A 54 24.15 -44.20 12.35
N THR A 55 22.94 -44.06 11.83
CA THR A 55 22.58 -42.98 10.89
C THR A 55 22.57 -41.62 11.58
N GLY A 56 22.04 -41.51 12.80
CA GLY A 56 22.11 -40.29 13.61
C GLY A 56 23.55 -39.88 13.96
N LEU A 57 24.43 -40.84 14.27
CA LEU A 57 25.85 -40.58 14.56
C LEU A 57 26.61 -40.15 13.30
N ASN A 58 26.33 -40.77 12.14
CA ASN A 58 26.85 -40.32 10.85
C ASN A 58 26.36 -38.90 10.51
N GLN A 59 25.08 -38.57 10.76
CA GLN A 59 24.53 -37.23 10.55
C GLN A 59 25.17 -36.19 11.48
N LEU A 60 25.44 -36.54 12.75
CA LEU A 60 26.21 -35.70 13.68
C LEU A 60 27.66 -35.49 13.23
N GLN A 61 28.32 -36.54 12.72
CA GLN A 61 29.66 -36.47 12.14
C GLN A 61 29.69 -35.52 10.93
N SER A 62 28.70 -35.63 10.03
CA SER A 62 28.54 -34.72 8.88
C SER A 62 28.26 -33.29 9.31
N ALA A 63 27.25 -33.05 10.15
CA ALA A 63 26.91 -31.70 10.63
C ALA A 63 28.07 -31.02 11.37
N LEU A 64 28.90 -31.78 12.09
CA LEU A 64 30.11 -31.27 12.73
C LEU A 64 31.16 -30.86 11.68
N GLN A 65 31.35 -31.66 10.62
CA GLN A 65 32.23 -31.31 9.49
C GLN A 65 31.70 -30.08 8.72
N ASP A 66 30.39 -30.01 8.48
CA ASP A 66 29.72 -28.88 7.84
C ASP A 66 29.92 -27.58 8.63
N VAL A 67 29.82 -27.64 9.97
CA VAL A 67 30.10 -26.49 10.86
C VAL A 67 31.56 -26.05 10.78
N TYR A 68 32.52 -26.97 10.62
CA TYR A 68 33.92 -26.61 10.40
C TYR A 68 34.14 -25.95 9.02
N GLU A 69 33.52 -26.46 7.94
CA GLU A 69 33.59 -25.77 6.64
C GLU A 69 32.91 -24.41 6.70
N ILE A 70 31.68 -24.29 7.23
CA ILE A 70 30.97 -23.01 7.38
C ILE A 70 31.84 -22.00 8.15
N LYS A 71 32.53 -22.42 9.21
CA LYS A 71 33.45 -21.56 9.96
C LYS A 71 34.65 -21.11 9.11
N GLN A 72 35.21 -21.99 8.27
CA GLN A 72 36.27 -21.62 7.33
C GLN A 72 35.77 -20.64 6.27
N ARG A 73 34.61 -20.91 5.64
CA ARG A 73 33.96 -20.03 4.65
C ARG A 73 33.66 -18.65 5.24
N LEU A 74 33.24 -18.59 6.50
CA LEU A 74 32.98 -17.31 7.18
C LEU A 74 34.27 -16.50 7.39
N GLY A 75 35.41 -17.17 7.64
CA GLY A 75 36.73 -16.54 7.68
C GLY A 75 37.19 -16.05 6.30
N GLU A 76 37.04 -16.89 5.26
CA GLU A 76 37.32 -16.52 3.85
C GLU A 76 36.51 -15.26 3.44
N VAL A 77 35.24 -15.17 3.89
CA VAL A 77 34.37 -14.01 3.66
C VAL A 77 34.78 -12.77 4.47
N ASP A 78 35.15 -12.92 5.75
CA ASP A 78 35.61 -11.80 6.59
C ASP A 78 36.92 -11.18 6.07
N ASP A 79 37.87 -12.00 5.62
CA ASP A 79 39.10 -11.53 4.97
C ASP A 79 38.83 -10.88 3.60
N ALA A 80 37.86 -11.40 2.84
CA ALA A 80 37.38 -10.72 1.64
C ALA A 80 36.78 -9.34 1.95
N TYR A 81 35.96 -9.20 3.00
CA TYR A 81 35.41 -7.90 3.43
C TYR A 81 36.50 -6.91 3.85
N LYS A 82 37.56 -7.36 4.56
CA LYS A 82 38.73 -6.52 4.89
C LYS A 82 39.41 -5.99 3.62
N SER A 83 39.52 -6.80 2.57
CA SER A 83 40.09 -6.38 1.28
C SER A 83 39.23 -5.34 0.53
N ILE A 84 37.90 -5.34 0.74
CA ILE A 84 36.94 -4.41 0.12
C ILE A 84 36.92 -3.04 0.81
N SER A 85 37.27 -2.97 2.10
CA SER A 85 37.35 -1.71 2.86
C SER A 85 38.13 -0.57 2.17
N PRO A 86 39.39 -0.75 1.70
CA PRO A 86 40.10 0.30 0.94
C PRO A 86 39.48 0.60 -0.43
N LEU A 87 38.68 -0.30 -1.00
CA LEU A 87 37.94 -0.06 -2.24
C LEU A 87 36.85 0.99 -2.02
N HIS A 88 36.17 0.98 -0.86
CA HIS A 88 35.17 1.99 -0.49
C HIS A 88 35.76 3.40 -0.53
N THR A 89 36.99 3.59 -0.03
CA THR A 89 37.68 4.89 -0.06
C THR A 89 37.94 5.36 -1.49
N LYS A 90 38.41 4.49 -2.39
CA LYS A 90 38.60 4.83 -3.82
C LYS A 90 37.27 5.11 -4.53
N LEU A 91 36.22 4.36 -4.20
CA LEU A 91 34.89 4.56 -4.76
C LEU A 91 34.19 5.81 -4.20
N MET A 92 34.68 6.39 -3.10
CA MET A 92 34.10 7.59 -2.50
C MET A 92 34.27 8.82 -3.40
N ASP A 93 35.38 8.94 -4.13
CA ASP A 93 35.58 10.03 -5.09
C ASP A 93 34.73 9.84 -6.36
N LEU A 94 34.60 8.60 -6.85
CA LEU A 94 33.62 8.25 -7.88
C LEU A 94 32.18 8.59 -7.42
N LYS A 95 31.85 8.33 -6.15
CA LYS A 95 30.54 8.64 -5.56
C LYS A 95 30.30 10.15 -5.44
N LYS A 96 31.32 10.96 -5.13
CA LYS A 96 31.24 12.43 -5.16
C LYS A 96 30.93 12.91 -6.57
N GLU A 97 31.70 12.48 -7.58
CA GLU A 97 31.49 12.95 -8.96
C GLU A 97 30.18 12.42 -9.56
N ASN A 98 29.77 11.19 -9.22
CA ASN A 98 28.43 10.69 -9.58
C ASN A 98 27.31 11.51 -8.91
N THR A 99 27.48 11.92 -7.65
CA THR A 99 26.51 12.80 -6.96
C THR A 99 26.41 14.15 -7.65
N ARG A 100 27.56 14.73 -8.04
CA ARG A 100 27.64 15.97 -8.82
C ARG A 100 27.02 15.82 -10.21
N TYR A 101 27.26 14.69 -10.89
CA TYR A 101 26.63 14.37 -12.17
C TYR A 101 25.11 14.25 -12.03
N CYS A 102 24.59 13.56 -11.01
CA CYS A 102 23.15 13.50 -10.73
C CYS A 102 22.58 14.91 -10.47
N GLN A 103 23.26 15.74 -9.66
CA GLN A 103 22.85 17.13 -9.40
C GLN A 103 22.80 17.96 -10.70
N LEU A 104 23.81 17.83 -11.57
CA LEU A 104 23.85 18.53 -12.87
C LEU A 104 22.76 18.01 -13.84
N ALA A 105 22.52 16.70 -13.87
CA ALA A 105 21.46 16.11 -14.71
C ALA A 105 20.07 16.58 -14.26
N SER A 106 19.76 16.51 -12.96
CA SER A 106 18.51 17.04 -12.39
C SER A 106 18.41 18.55 -12.57
N ALA A 107 19.51 19.31 -12.47
CA ALA A 107 19.52 20.73 -12.76
C ALA A 107 19.21 21.02 -14.24
N MET A 108 19.75 20.27 -15.19
CA MET A 108 19.47 20.40 -16.63
C MET A 108 18.00 20.07 -16.97
N GLU A 109 17.45 19.02 -16.37
CA GLU A 109 16.04 18.66 -16.53
C GLU A 109 15.12 19.77 -15.98
N ASN A 110 15.36 20.19 -14.73
CA ASN A 110 14.63 21.30 -14.11
C ASN A 110 14.79 22.63 -14.86
N LEU A 111 15.93 22.89 -15.51
CA LEU A 111 16.17 24.10 -16.31
C LEU A 111 15.12 24.28 -17.42
N LYS A 112 14.71 23.17 -18.06
CA LYS A 112 13.66 23.16 -19.09
C LYS A 112 12.29 23.54 -18.52
N HIS A 113 11.98 23.08 -17.31
CA HIS A 113 10.76 23.44 -16.61
C HIS A 113 10.76 24.90 -16.16
N ILE A 114 11.90 25.40 -15.67
CA ILE A 114 12.09 26.83 -15.36
C ILE A 114 11.84 27.68 -16.63
N PHE A 115 12.56 27.45 -17.73
CA PHE A 115 12.39 28.29 -18.93
C PHE A 115 10.99 28.23 -19.56
N THR A 116 10.25 27.13 -19.41
CA THR A 116 8.87 27.01 -19.93
C THR A 116 7.79 27.50 -18.95
N ALA A 117 8.10 27.64 -17.66
CA ALA A 117 7.11 28.00 -16.64
C ALA A 117 6.36 29.32 -16.92
N PRO A 118 6.99 30.45 -17.31
CA PRO A 118 6.28 31.70 -17.56
C PRO A 118 5.30 31.60 -18.75
N GLU A 119 5.65 30.82 -19.78
CA GLU A 119 4.79 30.58 -20.93
C GLU A 119 3.57 29.71 -20.55
N ILE A 120 3.79 28.69 -19.71
CA ILE A 120 2.73 27.81 -19.21
C ILE A 120 1.81 28.56 -18.23
N VAL A 121 2.35 29.43 -17.37
CA VAL A 121 1.56 30.32 -16.49
C VAL A 121 0.63 31.19 -17.32
N ARG A 122 1.14 31.92 -18.31
CA ARG A 122 0.31 32.80 -19.16
C ARG A 122 -0.78 32.03 -19.91
N LYS A 123 -0.44 30.86 -20.49
CA LYS A 123 -1.43 29.95 -21.11
C LYS A 123 -2.46 29.43 -20.11
N THR A 124 -2.10 29.28 -18.84
CA THR A 124 -3.03 28.82 -17.80
C THR A 124 -3.97 29.95 -17.37
N GLU A 125 -3.51 31.20 -17.30
CA GLU A 125 -4.38 32.37 -17.09
C GLU A 125 -5.37 32.56 -18.25
N GLU A 126 -4.91 32.36 -19.49
CA GLU A 126 -5.77 32.30 -20.69
C GLU A 126 -6.84 31.19 -20.54
N LEU A 127 -6.45 29.95 -20.20
CA LEU A 127 -7.36 28.82 -20.02
C LEU A 127 -8.33 28.96 -18.82
N ILE A 128 -7.93 29.65 -17.75
CA ILE A 128 -8.81 30.01 -16.62
C ILE A 128 -9.86 31.02 -17.09
N SER A 129 -9.45 32.02 -17.88
CA SER A 129 -10.33 33.04 -18.46
C SER A 129 -11.33 32.45 -19.47
N GLU A 130 -10.92 31.43 -20.23
CA GLU A 130 -11.80 30.64 -21.10
C GLU A 130 -12.68 29.62 -20.35
N GLY A 131 -12.54 29.47 -19.03
CA GLY A 131 -13.28 28.49 -18.23
C GLY A 131 -12.88 27.02 -18.44
N LYS A 132 -11.76 26.74 -19.11
CA LYS A 132 -11.25 25.37 -19.39
C LYS A 132 -10.53 24.76 -18.17
N LEU A 133 -11.21 24.76 -17.03
CA LEU A 133 -10.64 24.48 -15.70
C LEU A 133 -9.87 23.16 -15.60
N LEU A 134 -10.25 22.11 -16.33
CA LEU A 134 -9.54 20.82 -16.31
C LEU A 134 -8.16 20.89 -16.99
N GLN A 135 -8.04 21.66 -18.07
CA GLN A 135 -6.75 21.89 -18.76
C GLN A 135 -5.88 22.83 -17.92
N ALA A 136 -6.47 23.90 -17.37
CA ALA A 136 -5.79 24.78 -16.44
C ALA A 136 -5.27 24.05 -15.20
N HIS A 137 -6.09 23.18 -14.59
CA HIS A 137 -5.67 22.36 -13.45
C HIS A 137 -4.51 21.42 -13.83
N LYS A 138 -4.49 20.84 -15.03
CA LYS A 138 -3.36 20.01 -15.48
C LYS A 138 -2.08 20.85 -15.53
N HIS A 139 -2.09 21.98 -16.22
CA HIS A 139 -0.90 22.82 -16.34
C HIS A 139 -0.42 23.39 -14.99
N LEU A 140 -1.35 23.75 -14.10
CA LEU A 140 -1.02 24.07 -12.70
C LEU A 140 -0.40 22.88 -11.95
N SER A 141 -0.92 21.66 -12.12
CA SER A 141 -0.34 20.45 -11.50
C SER A 141 1.08 20.20 -12.00
N ASP A 142 1.31 20.32 -13.30
CA ASP A 142 2.61 20.10 -13.94
C ASP A 142 3.63 21.15 -13.45
N LEU A 143 3.19 22.41 -13.26
CA LEU A 143 4.00 23.49 -12.67
C LEU A 143 4.29 23.26 -11.18
N GLU A 144 3.29 22.95 -10.35
CA GLU A 144 3.50 22.65 -8.93
C GLU A 144 4.42 21.43 -8.73
N GLN A 145 4.30 20.39 -9.56
CA GLN A 145 5.19 19.24 -9.50
C GLN A 145 6.66 19.65 -9.77
N SER A 146 6.92 20.46 -10.80
CA SER A 146 8.28 20.95 -11.09
C SER A 146 8.87 21.84 -9.98
N ARG A 147 8.04 22.66 -9.31
CA ARG A 147 8.43 23.39 -8.10
C ARG A 147 8.79 22.44 -6.96
N ASP A 148 7.95 21.42 -6.75
CA ASP A 148 8.04 20.54 -5.58
C ASP A 148 9.22 19.56 -5.70
N ASP A 149 9.55 19.10 -6.91
CA ASP A 149 10.76 18.30 -7.16
C ASP A 149 12.05 19.17 -7.12
N LEU A 150 12.03 20.42 -7.60
CA LEU A 150 13.12 21.39 -7.38
C LEU A 150 13.39 21.61 -5.89
N MET A 151 12.34 21.84 -5.11
CA MET A 151 12.42 22.07 -3.66
C MET A 151 12.86 20.80 -2.91
N PHE A 152 12.47 19.61 -3.38
CA PHE A 152 12.91 18.34 -2.82
C PHE A 152 14.41 18.06 -3.08
N GLU A 153 14.90 18.32 -4.31
CA GLU A 153 16.32 18.16 -4.63
C GLU A 153 17.20 19.18 -3.88
N LEU A 154 16.70 20.40 -3.64
CA LEU A 154 17.36 21.38 -2.77
C LEU A 154 17.37 20.94 -1.29
N TYR A 155 16.25 20.43 -0.76
CA TYR A 155 16.17 19.89 0.60
C TYR A 155 17.15 18.72 0.84
N LYS A 156 17.36 17.91 -0.20
CA LYS A 156 18.30 16.76 -0.24
C LYS A 156 19.79 17.19 -0.24
N GLN A 157 20.12 18.45 -0.51
CA GLN A 157 21.50 18.93 -0.41
C GLN A 157 21.89 19.23 1.05
N PRO A 158 23.11 18.88 1.47
CA PRO A 158 23.58 19.12 2.85
C PRO A 158 23.88 20.59 3.17
N GLN A 159 23.76 21.48 2.19
CA GLN A 159 23.95 22.93 2.31
C GLN A 159 22.65 23.64 1.94
N GLN A 160 21.69 23.67 2.87
CA GLN A 160 20.40 24.33 2.67
C GLN A 160 20.58 25.86 2.72
N SER A 161 20.84 26.46 1.57
CA SER A 161 20.96 27.91 1.37
C SER A 161 19.59 28.59 1.52
N PRO A 162 19.37 29.46 2.53
CA PRO A 162 18.09 30.16 2.69
C PRO A 162 17.86 31.19 1.57
N THR A 163 18.93 31.61 0.89
CA THR A 163 18.90 32.46 -0.31
C THR A 163 18.29 31.76 -1.52
N ASP A 164 18.50 30.46 -1.70
CA ASP A 164 17.94 29.70 -2.82
C ASP A 164 16.45 29.40 -2.60
N ASN A 165 16.06 29.03 -1.37
CA ASN A 165 14.65 28.93 -0.97
C ASN A 165 13.90 30.25 -1.26
N ASN A 166 14.44 31.39 -0.80
CA ASN A 166 13.87 32.72 -1.06
C ASN A 166 13.83 33.10 -2.56
N THR A 167 14.65 32.47 -3.40
CA THR A 167 14.67 32.72 -4.85
C THR A 167 13.63 31.85 -5.57
N LEU A 168 13.50 30.58 -5.18
CA LEU A 168 12.42 29.69 -5.63
C LEU A 168 11.03 30.21 -5.22
N GLU A 169 10.86 30.70 -3.98
CA GLU A 169 9.60 31.30 -3.52
C GLU A 169 9.20 32.56 -4.30
N LYS A 170 10.17 33.37 -4.74
CA LYS A 170 9.91 34.52 -5.62
C LYS A 170 9.54 34.06 -7.03
N TYR A 171 10.23 33.05 -7.56
CA TYR A 171 10.01 32.53 -8.90
C TYR A 171 8.63 31.86 -9.05
N PHE A 172 8.26 31.01 -8.10
CA PHE A 172 6.99 30.27 -8.13
C PHE A 172 5.82 31.03 -7.49
N ARG A 173 5.98 32.33 -7.19
CA ARG A 173 4.91 33.20 -6.67
C ARG A 173 3.70 33.25 -7.61
N ASP A 174 3.96 33.32 -8.91
CA ASP A 174 2.89 33.42 -9.91
C ASP A 174 2.10 32.11 -10.00
N VAL A 175 2.73 30.96 -9.73
CA VAL A 175 2.06 29.65 -9.61
C VAL A 175 1.15 29.58 -8.38
N ILE A 176 1.51 30.25 -7.27
CA ILE A 176 0.65 30.38 -6.09
C ILE A 176 -0.58 31.26 -6.41
N ASN A 177 -0.37 32.42 -7.05
CA ASN A 177 -1.45 33.29 -7.55
C ASN A 177 -2.39 32.51 -8.50
N LEU A 178 -1.83 31.73 -9.43
CA LEU A 178 -2.56 30.88 -10.36
C LEU A 178 -3.40 29.81 -9.65
N SER A 179 -2.87 29.18 -8.58
CA SER A 179 -3.65 28.25 -7.75
C SER A 179 -4.76 28.95 -6.96
N GLU A 180 -4.58 30.21 -6.56
CA GLU A 180 -5.67 30.99 -5.96
C GLU A 180 -6.74 31.39 -6.99
N GLN A 181 -6.36 31.81 -8.19
CA GLN A 181 -7.29 32.16 -9.27
C GLN A 181 -8.15 30.94 -9.66
N LEU A 182 -7.53 29.78 -9.85
CA LEU A 182 -8.24 28.52 -10.11
C LEU A 182 -9.18 28.18 -8.95
N GLY A 183 -8.71 28.31 -7.70
CA GLY A 183 -9.53 28.12 -6.50
C GLY A 183 -10.76 29.04 -6.49
N LYS A 184 -10.58 30.34 -6.74
CA LYS A 184 -11.66 31.34 -6.78
C LYS A 184 -12.74 30.96 -7.81
N GLN A 185 -12.37 30.48 -9.01
CA GLN A 185 -13.33 30.00 -10.00
C GLN A 185 -14.07 28.73 -9.55
N LEU A 186 -13.37 27.77 -8.92
CA LEU A 186 -14.00 26.57 -8.35
C LEU A 186 -15.01 26.94 -7.27
N TRP A 187 -14.68 27.86 -6.37
CA TRP A 187 -15.57 28.31 -5.30
C TRP A 187 -16.83 28.99 -5.83
N VAL A 188 -16.73 29.81 -6.90
CA VAL A 188 -17.91 30.39 -7.57
C VAL A 188 -18.81 29.31 -8.19
N ILE A 189 -18.24 28.21 -8.72
CA ILE A 189 -19.03 27.08 -9.23
C ILE A 189 -19.70 26.30 -8.10
N ILE A 190 -18.98 26.03 -7.00
CA ILE A 190 -19.53 25.30 -5.83
C ILE A 190 -20.62 26.12 -5.13
N GLN A 191 -20.43 27.43 -4.91
CA GLN A 191 -21.48 28.31 -4.41
C GLN A 191 -22.71 28.35 -5.34
N ARG A 192 -22.51 28.16 -6.65
CA ARG A 192 -23.60 28.10 -7.64
C ARG A 192 -24.10 26.68 -7.94
N THR A 193 -23.73 25.67 -7.14
CA THR A 193 -24.04 24.24 -7.38
C THR A 193 -25.49 24.03 -7.79
N LEU A 194 -26.46 24.45 -6.98
CA LEU A 194 -27.89 24.15 -7.22
C LEU A 194 -28.43 24.74 -8.53
N MET A 195 -27.88 25.86 -9.00
CA MET A 195 -28.23 26.47 -10.29
C MET A 195 -27.47 25.81 -11.45
N SER A 196 -26.22 25.44 -11.23
CA SER A 196 -25.38 24.77 -12.23
C SER A 196 -25.82 23.31 -12.47
N VAL A 197 -26.31 22.57 -11.45
CA VAL A 197 -26.93 21.23 -11.65
C VAL A 197 -28.14 21.32 -12.58
N ARG A 198 -28.91 22.41 -12.52
CA ARG A 198 -30.11 22.63 -13.36
C ARG A 198 -29.78 22.97 -14.82
N ARG A 199 -28.63 23.59 -15.10
CA ARG A 199 -28.24 24.08 -16.45
C ARG A 199 -27.14 23.27 -17.12
N GLU A 200 -26.05 23.01 -16.39
CA GLU A 200 -24.82 22.43 -16.93
C GLU A 200 -24.09 21.60 -15.83
N PRO A 201 -24.51 20.34 -15.60
CA PRO A 201 -23.93 19.51 -14.53
C PRO A 201 -22.45 19.14 -14.77
N THR A 202 -21.99 19.21 -16.02
CA THR A 202 -20.59 18.96 -16.43
C THR A 202 -19.59 19.89 -15.75
N LEU A 203 -19.95 21.15 -15.49
CA LEU A 203 -19.09 22.10 -14.77
C LEU A 203 -18.83 21.65 -13.32
N ILE A 204 -19.87 21.17 -12.62
CA ILE A 204 -19.75 20.70 -11.23
C ILE A 204 -18.96 19.40 -11.18
N VAL A 205 -19.25 18.45 -12.06
CA VAL A 205 -18.48 17.19 -12.15
C VAL A 205 -17.00 17.48 -12.42
N THR A 206 -16.69 18.52 -13.21
CA THR A 206 -15.31 18.97 -13.45
C THR A 206 -14.69 19.60 -12.21
N ALA A 207 -15.42 20.48 -11.50
CA ALA A 207 -14.94 21.13 -10.28
C ALA A 207 -14.68 20.12 -9.14
N LEU A 208 -15.63 19.21 -8.89
CA LEU A 208 -15.49 18.14 -7.89
C LEU A 208 -14.34 17.19 -8.25
N ARG A 209 -14.17 16.82 -9.52
CA ARG A 209 -13.04 15.98 -9.99
C ARG A 209 -11.68 16.65 -9.77
N ILE A 210 -11.60 17.98 -9.86
CA ILE A 210 -10.39 18.73 -9.52
C ILE A 210 -10.13 18.68 -8.01
N ILE A 211 -11.16 18.88 -7.19
CA ILE A 211 -11.07 18.82 -5.72
C ILE A 211 -10.64 17.42 -5.23
N GLU A 212 -11.23 16.34 -5.76
CA GLU A 212 -10.80 14.96 -5.47
C GLU A 212 -9.36 14.67 -5.92
N ARG A 213 -8.92 15.28 -7.02
CA ARG A 213 -7.54 15.11 -7.52
C ARG A 213 -6.54 15.82 -6.62
N GLU A 214 -6.84 17.03 -6.14
CA GLU A 214 -6.01 17.73 -5.16
C GLU A 214 -5.96 17.01 -3.81
N GLU A 215 -7.07 16.45 -3.33
CA GLU A 215 -7.09 15.66 -2.10
C GLU A 215 -6.22 14.39 -2.22
N ARG A 216 -6.26 13.72 -3.39
CA ARG A 216 -5.38 12.57 -3.69
C ARG A 216 -3.90 12.97 -3.77
N THR A 217 -3.60 14.18 -4.23
CA THR A 217 -2.24 14.75 -4.23
C THR A 217 -1.77 15.06 -2.80
N ASP A 218 -2.63 15.64 -1.96
CA ASP A 218 -2.37 15.86 -0.53
C ASP A 218 -2.09 14.53 0.20
N GLU A 219 -2.89 13.48 -0.05
CA GLU A 219 -2.65 12.12 0.45
C GLU A 219 -1.28 11.55 0.02
N PHE A 220 -0.88 11.74 -1.24
CA PHE A 220 0.39 11.27 -1.75
C PHE A 220 1.57 11.96 -1.05
N TYR A 221 1.50 13.29 -0.87
CA TYR A 221 2.54 14.02 -0.15
C TYR A 221 2.59 13.70 1.35
N LEU A 222 1.45 13.40 1.99
CA LEU A 222 1.43 12.90 3.37
C LEU A 222 2.11 11.52 3.49
N LYS A 223 1.89 10.62 2.53
CA LYS A 223 2.56 9.30 2.48
C LYS A 223 4.07 9.44 2.19
N ARG A 224 4.46 10.34 1.27
CA ARG A 224 5.89 10.66 0.99
C ARG A 224 6.58 11.30 2.20
N LYS A 225 5.90 12.19 2.94
CA LYS A 225 6.41 12.78 4.19
C LYS A 225 6.79 11.73 5.24
N ALA A 226 5.99 10.66 5.39
CA ALA A 226 6.29 9.57 6.31
C ALA A 226 7.58 8.78 5.95
N GLN A 227 8.04 8.86 4.70
CA GLN A 227 9.24 8.20 4.20
C GLN A 227 10.46 9.14 4.11
N THR A 228 10.25 10.43 3.80
CA THR A 228 11.34 11.38 3.48
C THR A 228 11.44 12.60 4.41
N GLY A 229 10.48 12.78 5.33
CA GLY A 229 10.36 13.96 6.21
C GLY A 229 9.88 15.23 5.51
N PHE A 230 10.13 15.37 4.20
CA PHE A 230 9.79 16.54 3.39
C PHE A 230 8.29 16.64 3.08
N ILE A 231 7.78 17.87 3.01
CA ILE A 231 6.47 18.21 2.45
C ILE A 231 6.59 19.57 1.73
N PRO A 232 5.99 19.75 0.53
CA PRO A 232 6.06 21.03 -0.17
C PRO A 232 5.34 22.17 0.57
N PRO A 233 5.78 23.43 0.39
CA PRO A 233 5.09 24.58 0.97
C PRO A 233 3.66 24.70 0.44
N GLY A 234 2.70 24.92 1.35
CA GLY A 234 1.27 25.03 1.02
C GLY A 234 0.50 23.71 0.93
N ARG A 235 1.13 22.55 1.17
CA ARG A 235 0.47 21.24 1.28
C ARG A 235 0.33 20.81 2.75
N PRO A 236 -0.78 20.17 3.17
CA PRO A 236 -1.99 19.87 2.39
C PRO A 236 -2.87 21.12 2.19
N LYS A 237 -3.50 21.25 1.01
CA LYS A 237 -4.42 22.35 0.68
C LYS A 237 -5.82 22.15 1.27
N LYS A 238 -6.24 20.92 1.57
CA LYS A 238 -7.54 20.54 2.17
C LYS A 238 -8.74 21.09 1.39
N TRP A 239 -8.74 20.93 0.06
CA TRP A 239 -9.82 21.47 -0.78
C TRP A 239 -11.17 20.79 -0.56
N ARG A 240 -11.18 19.53 -0.08
CA ARG A 240 -12.41 18.84 0.29
C ARG A 240 -13.12 19.50 1.48
N GLU A 241 -12.39 19.84 2.54
CA GLU A 241 -12.95 20.54 3.73
C GLU A 241 -13.53 21.92 3.33
N LYS A 242 -12.78 22.68 2.53
CA LYS A 242 -13.22 23.99 2.02
C LYS A 242 -14.45 23.88 1.13
N CYS A 243 -14.53 22.85 0.28
CA CYS A 243 -15.70 22.61 -0.57
C CYS A 243 -16.99 22.39 0.23
N PHE A 244 -16.93 21.64 1.34
CA PHE A 244 -18.09 21.44 2.21
C PHE A 244 -18.48 22.73 2.93
N SER A 245 -17.52 23.48 3.47
CA SER A 245 -17.77 24.77 4.13
C SER A 245 -18.42 25.80 3.19
N ILE A 246 -17.97 25.91 1.93
CA ILE A 246 -18.54 26.82 0.93
C ILE A 246 -19.95 26.36 0.49
N LEU A 247 -20.20 25.05 0.44
CA LEU A 247 -21.54 24.51 0.15
C LEU A 247 -22.53 24.80 1.29
N GLU A 248 -22.08 24.66 2.54
CA GLU A 248 -22.84 25.00 3.75
C GLU A 248 -23.15 26.51 3.80
N GLU A 249 -22.13 27.35 3.67
CA GLU A 249 -22.26 28.83 3.59
C GLU A 249 -23.24 29.27 2.49
N SER A 250 -23.18 28.62 1.32
CA SER A 250 -24.10 28.89 0.21
C SER A 250 -25.55 28.48 0.51
N ILE A 251 -25.78 27.45 1.32
CA ILE A 251 -27.12 27.01 1.73
C ILE A 251 -27.65 27.96 2.82
N CYS A 252 -26.83 28.29 3.84
CA CYS A 252 -27.17 29.26 4.88
C CYS A 252 -27.53 30.63 4.27
N SER A 253 -26.67 31.18 3.41
CA SER A 253 -26.90 32.45 2.70
C SER A 253 -28.23 32.47 1.93
N ARG A 254 -28.67 31.32 1.40
CA ARG A 254 -29.93 31.19 0.65
C ARG A 254 -31.16 31.10 1.55
N ILE A 255 -31.03 30.52 2.75
CA ILE A 255 -32.09 30.47 3.76
C ILE A 255 -32.26 31.85 4.39
N GLU A 256 -31.15 32.49 4.79
CA GLU A 256 -31.10 33.84 5.36
C GLU A 256 -31.62 34.89 4.37
N GLY A 257 -31.14 34.88 3.12
CA GLY A 257 -31.62 35.75 2.04
C GLY A 257 -33.10 35.53 1.64
N ASN A 258 -33.79 34.59 2.27
CA ASN A 258 -35.20 34.27 2.10
C ASN A 258 -36.03 34.57 3.39
N GLN A 259 -35.44 35.21 4.40
CA GLN A 259 -36.17 35.80 5.54
C GLN A 259 -36.76 37.16 5.15
N PHE A 260 -37.91 37.14 4.47
CA PHE A 260 -38.62 38.36 4.03
C PHE A 260 -39.52 39.00 5.10
N GLU A 261 -39.80 38.30 6.20
CA GLU A 261 -40.70 38.77 7.27
C GLU A 261 -40.05 38.59 8.64
N ASP A 262 -40.08 39.65 9.45
CA ASP A 262 -39.68 39.61 10.85
C ASP A 262 -40.90 39.54 11.79
N ARG A 263 -40.64 39.18 13.05
CA ARG A 263 -41.62 39.11 14.15
C ARG A 263 -42.38 40.42 14.39
N SER A 264 -41.80 41.56 13.99
CA SER A 264 -42.42 42.89 14.03
C SER A 264 -43.44 43.12 12.91
N ILE A 265 -43.28 42.45 11.77
CA ILE A 265 -44.08 42.63 10.55
C ILE A 265 -45.27 41.66 10.55
N ASN A 266 -45.05 40.40 10.93
CA ASN A 266 -46.09 39.37 10.95
C ASN A 266 -45.95 38.44 12.16
N LYS A 267 -47.04 38.15 12.87
CA LYS A 267 -47.04 37.13 13.95
C LYS A 267 -46.80 35.71 13.41
N MET A 268 -47.13 35.45 12.15
CA MET A 268 -46.93 34.17 11.46
C MET A 268 -45.64 34.12 10.61
N TRP A 269 -44.73 35.10 10.75
CA TRP A 269 -43.45 35.18 10.02
C TRP A 269 -42.68 33.84 10.03
N LEU A 270 -42.55 33.20 11.19
CA LEU A 270 -41.83 31.94 11.38
C LEU A 270 -42.49 30.79 10.61
N VAL A 271 -43.83 30.74 10.56
CA VAL A 271 -44.57 29.71 9.82
C VAL A 271 -44.37 29.89 8.31
N ARG A 272 -44.37 31.14 7.82
CA ARG A 272 -44.05 31.45 6.41
C ARG A 272 -42.60 31.12 6.08
N HIS A 273 -41.65 31.55 6.89
CA HIS A 273 -40.22 31.31 6.66
C HIS A 273 -39.89 29.81 6.66
N LEU A 274 -40.43 29.03 7.61
CA LEU A 274 -40.29 27.58 7.62
C LEU A 274 -40.95 26.91 6.40
N GLU A 275 -42.12 27.37 5.96
CA GLU A 275 -42.80 26.83 4.78
C GLU A 275 -42.04 27.11 3.48
N VAL A 276 -41.53 28.34 3.27
CA VAL A 276 -40.72 28.63 2.07
C VAL A 276 -39.37 27.90 2.14
N THR A 277 -38.75 27.78 3.31
CA THR A 277 -37.54 26.96 3.49
C THR A 277 -37.80 25.49 3.15
N ARG A 278 -38.94 24.93 3.59
CA ARG A 278 -39.38 23.57 3.25
C ARG A 278 -39.56 23.41 1.73
N GLN A 279 -40.16 24.40 1.05
CA GLN A 279 -40.33 24.38 -0.41
C GLN A 279 -38.98 24.42 -1.14
N LEU A 280 -38.06 25.31 -0.73
CA LEU A 280 -36.71 25.40 -1.30
C LEU A 280 -35.93 24.09 -1.15
N MET A 281 -35.91 23.49 0.06
CA MET A 281 -35.23 22.21 0.28
C MET A 281 -35.84 21.07 -0.54
N LEU A 282 -37.17 21.04 -0.72
CA LEU A 282 -37.84 20.04 -1.56
C LEU A 282 -37.54 20.22 -3.05
N GLU A 283 -37.44 21.46 -3.55
CA GLU A 283 -36.97 21.72 -4.92
C GLU A 283 -35.53 21.25 -5.13
N ASP A 284 -34.64 21.58 -4.20
CA ASP A 284 -33.21 21.28 -4.32
C ASP A 284 -32.96 19.77 -4.27
N LEU A 285 -33.60 19.06 -3.32
CA LEU A 285 -33.54 17.59 -3.25
C LEU A 285 -34.15 16.92 -4.50
N LYS A 286 -35.22 17.49 -5.07
CA LYS A 286 -35.81 17.00 -6.33
C LYS A 286 -34.86 17.20 -7.51
N VAL A 287 -34.13 18.31 -7.57
CA VAL A 287 -33.11 18.60 -8.60
C VAL A 287 -31.91 17.68 -8.50
N VAL A 288 -31.41 17.41 -7.29
CA VAL A 288 -30.35 16.43 -7.06
C VAL A 288 -30.82 15.03 -7.46
N LYS A 289 -32.01 14.61 -7.01
CA LYS A 289 -32.60 13.31 -7.36
C LYS A 289 -32.69 13.13 -8.88
N VAL A 290 -33.38 14.02 -9.59
CA VAL A 290 -33.61 13.89 -11.04
C VAL A 290 -32.30 13.80 -11.84
N ASN A 291 -31.25 14.54 -11.45
CA ASN A 291 -29.99 14.48 -12.17
C ASN A 291 -29.11 13.27 -11.79
N THR A 292 -29.20 12.75 -10.55
CA THR A 292 -28.58 11.46 -10.21
C THR A 292 -29.27 10.27 -10.89
N GLU A 293 -30.58 10.35 -11.14
CA GLU A 293 -31.32 9.35 -11.92
C GLU A 293 -30.91 9.38 -13.40
N ARG A 294 -30.83 10.58 -14.01
CA ARG A 294 -30.35 10.77 -15.40
C ARG A 294 -28.92 10.31 -15.64
N GLU A 295 -27.98 10.57 -14.73
CA GLU A 295 -26.60 10.10 -14.90
C GLU A 295 -26.51 8.56 -14.79
N ARG A 296 -27.31 7.92 -13.93
CA ARG A 296 -27.42 6.45 -13.87
C ARG A 296 -28.01 5.84 -15.14
N GLU A 297 -28.93 6.53 -15.82
CA GLU A 297 -29.45 6.10 -17.11
C GLU A 297 -28.36 6.21 -18.20
N ARG A 298 -27.67 7.35 -18.28
CA ARG A 298 -26.53 7.57 -19.21
C ARG A 298 -25.38 6.60 -19.00
N GLU A 299 -25.12 6.20 -17.76
CA GLU A 299 -24.09 5.21 -17.41
C GLU A 299 -24.45 3.81 -17.95
N ARG A 300 -25.71 3.38 -17.76
CA ARG A 300 -26.24 2.12 -18.31
C ARG A 300 -26.28 2.11 -19.83
N GLU A 301 -26.52 3.26 -20.47
CA GLU A 301 -26.47 3.37 -21.94
C GLU A 301 -25.04 3.18 -22.46
N ARG A 302 -24.05 3.86 -21.86
CA ARG A 302 -22.62 3.68 -22.20
C ARG A 302 -22.10 2.27 -21.92
N GLU A 303 -22.61 1.62 -20.88
CA GLU A 303 -22.29 0.22 -20.56
C GLU A 303 -22.81 -0.70 -21.67
N ARG A 304 -24.07 -0.53 -22.11
CA ARG A 304 -24.66 -1.26 -23.24
C ARG A 304 -23.99 -0.95 -24.59
N GLU A 305 -23.44 0.24 -24.78
CA GLU A 305 -22.65 0.59 -25.97
C GLU A 305 -21.32 -0.17 -25.98
N ARG A 306 -20.59 -0.19 -24.87
CA ARG A 306 -19.37 -1.00 -24.71
C ARG A 306 -19.62 -2.50 -24.85
N GLU A 307 -20.74 -3.01 -24.32
CA GLU A 307 -21.19 -4.39 -24.54
C GLU A 307 -21.55 -4.71 -26.00
N ARG A 308 -21.78 -3.71 -26.85
CA ARG A 308 -22.01 -3.89 -28.30
C ARG A 308 -20.70 -3.81 -29.08
N GLU A 309 -19.83 -2.85 -28.74
CA GLU A 309 -18.48 -2.74 -29.30
C GLU A 309 -17.70 -4.04 -29.06
N THR A 310 -17.62 -4.51 -27.81
CA THR A 310 -16.99 -5.80 -27.42
C THR A 310 -17.75 -7.07 -27.86
N ARG A 311 -18.74 -6.94 -28.75
CA ARG A 311 -19.40 -8.05 -29.45
C ARG A 311 -19.37 -7.91 -30.99
N MET A 312 -18.72 -6.87 -31.51
CA MET A 312 -18.46 -6.66 -32.93
C MET A 312 -16.97 -6.84 -33.28
N ASP A 313 -16.07 -6.68 -32.29
CA ASP A 313 -14.68 -7.13 -32.31
C ASP A 313 -14.54 -8.63 -31.96
#